data_AF-A5I353-F1
#
_entry.id   AF-A5I353-F1
#
_cell.length_a   1.000
_cell.length_b   1.000
_cell.length_c   1.000
_cell.angle_alpha   90.00
_cell.angle_beta   90.00
_cell.angle_gamma   90.00
#
_symmetry.space_group_name_H-M   'P 1'
#
loop_
_entity.id
_entity.type
_entity.pdbx_description
1 polymer ?
#
loop_
_entity_poly.entity_id
_entity_poly.type
_entity_poly.pdbx_seq_one_letter_code
_entity_poly.pdbx_strand_id
1 'polypeptide(L)'
;MLIPLAIIGSSKYYLGNNLKLPVNSAEYTSFGNYSFMMFQEMLATLFNFIAILLVCISITEEYRKGLIRMIMIRGYSFKEIYFAKIASIIATMFIFFVVYFILSTAIGYFIAPKLYRVKLFYHNSTVSNLNAILYSLKYYALGFLTVLAILSVFAFFSVIFKSSTGTIAACICFLIGSYIFSQVIMHCGIMLSKNLHNGTNLIKMVEKLYLITIPEIQHTGICMVLAEHPVLNYWILGVLAGYIIIFTSITCAIFSKRDNFI
;
A
#
# COMPACT_ATOMS: atom_id res chain seq x y z
N MET A 1 15.01 13.46 -2.72
CA MET A 1 15.97 12.73 -3.59
C MET A 1 15.57 11.28 -3.87
N LEU A 2 14.89 10.57 -2.96
CA LEU A 2 14.49 9.16 -3.15
C LEU A 2 13.49 8.91 -4.30
N ILE A 3 12.50 9.78 -4.50
CA ILE A 3 11.45 9.58 -5.51
C ILE A 3 11.99 9.52 -6.95
N PRO A 4 12.81 10.48 -7.44
CA PRO A 4 13.34 10.39 -8.80
C PRO A 4 14.21 9.15 -9.02
N LEU A 5 15.02 8.76 -8.02
CA LEU A 5 15.84 7.55 -8.08
C LEU A 5 14.99 6.28 -8.18
N ALA A 6 13.91 6.20 -7.39
CA ALA A 6 12.96 5.10 -7.44
C ALA A 6 12.31 4.97 -8.82
N ILE A 7 11.89 6.10 -9.40
CA ILE A 7 11.32 6.11 -10.76
C ILE A 7 12.35 5.62 -11.77
N ILE A 8 13.58 6.13 -11.75
CA ILE A 8 14.65 5.70 -12.69
C ILE A 8 14.93 4.20 -12.54
N GLY A 9 15.01 3.68 -11.31
CA GLY A 9 15.20 2.27 -11.03
C GLY A 9 14.10 1.38 -11.62
N SER A 10 12.84 1.69 -11.33
CA SER A 10 11.68 0.98 -11.90
C SER A 10 11.64 1.10 -13.42
N SER A 11 11.98 2.28 -13.95
CA SER A 11 11.97 2.53 -15.39
C SER A 11 12.94 1.62 -16.12
N LYS A 12 14.15 1.44 -15.58
CA LYS A 12 15.15 0.53 -16.14
C LYS A 12 14.65 -0.92 -16.15
N TYR A 13 13.97 -1.35 -15.09
CA TYR A 13 13.40 -2.69 -14.99
C TYR A 13 12.32 -2.94 -16.05
N TYR A 14 11.30 -2.08 -16.10
CA TYR A 14 10.15 -2.28 -16.99
C TYR A 14 10.46 -2.00 -18.47
N LEU A 15 11.26 -0.98 -18.78
CA LEU A 15 11.70 -0.75 -20.16
C LEU A 15 12.67 -1.83 -20.63
N GLY A 16 13.46 -2.40 -19.73
CA GLY A 16 14.24 -3.61 -20.03
C GLY A 16 13.35 -4.82 -20.31
N ASN A 17 12.24 -4.97 -19.58
CA ASN A 17 11.27 -6.04 -19.80
C ASN A 17 10.53 -5.91 -21.15
N ASN A 18 10.26 -4.67 -21.60
CA ASN A 18 9.65 -4.42 -22.91
C ASN A 18 10.45 -5.01 -24.09
N LEU A 19 11.75 -5.20 -23.96
CA LEU A 19 12.57 -5.82 -25.02
C LEU A 19 12.26 -7.31 -25.20
N LYS A 20 11.71 -7.96 -24.18
CA LYS A 20 11.41 -9.40 -24.17
C LYS A 20 9.92 -9.70 -24.41
N LEU A 21 9.07 -8.68 -24.26
CA LEU A 21 7.62 -8.85 -24.27
C LEU A 21 6.99 -8.35 -25.57
N PRO A 22 5.96 -9.05 -26.08
CA PRO A 22 5.19 -8.55 -27.20
C PRO A 22 4.37 -7.32 -26.79
N VAL A 23 4.15 -6.39 -27.72
CA VAL A 23 3.41 -5.13 -27.51
C VAL A 23 1.97 -5.34 -27.01
N ASN A 24 1.40 -6.52 -27.24
CA ASN A 24 0.04 -6.88 -26.82
C ASN A 24 -0.03 -7.52 -25.41
N SER A 25 1.08 -7.59 -24.67
CA SER A 25 1.06 -8.06 -23.27
C SER A 25 0.61 -6.94 -22.33
N ALA A 26 -0.05 -7.29 -21.23
CA ALA A 26 -0.45 -6.32 -20.20
C ALA A 26 0.75 -5.74 -19.43
N GLU A 27 1.86 -6.48 -19.41
CA GLU A 27 3.13 -6.08 -18.81
C GLU A 27 3.95 -5.13 -19.69
N TYR A 28 3.58 -4.98 -20.97
CA TYR A 28 4.28 -4.06 -21.87
C TYR A 28 4.02 -2.61 -21.43
N THR A 29 5.09 -1.92 -21.04
CA THR A 29 5.03 -0.57 -20.50
C THR A 29 5.13 0.46 -21.62
N SER A 30 4.12 1.30 -21.72
CA SER A 30 4.00 2.42 -22.65
C SER A 30 3.68 3.69 -21.88
N PHE A 31 3.66 4.83 -22.56
CA PHE A 31 3.31 6.11 -21.91
C PHE A 31 2.00 6.04 -21.11
N GLY A 32 0.95 5.40 -21.65
CA GLY A 32 -0.38 5.37 -21.02
C GLY A 32 -0.45 4.61 -19.70
N ASN A 33 0.32 3.53 -19.56
CA ASN A 33 0.38 2.70 -18.34
C ASN A 33 1.62 2.92 -17.48
N TYR A 34 2.55 3.78 -17.89
CA TYR A 34 3.82 3.98 -17.22
C TYR A 34 3.68 4.33 -15.73
N SER A 35 2.82 5.30 -15.41
CA SER A 35 2.69 5.81 -14.04
C SER A 35 2.17 4.77 -13.07
N PHE A 36 1.20 3.94 -13.48
CA PHE A 36 0.72 2.84 -12.63
C PHE A 36 1.80 1.75 -12.51
N MET A 37 2.46 1.40 -13.62
CA MET A 37 3.41 0.30 -13.64
C MET A 37 4.61 0.58 -12.72
N MET A 38 5.15 1.81 -12.76
CA MET A 38 6.22 2.21 -11.84
C MET A 38 5.77 2.25 -10.38
N PHE A 39 4.49 2.52 -10.16
CA PHE A 39 3.94 2.72 -8.82
C PHE A 39 3.62 1.40 -8.12
N GLN A 40 3.16 0.38 -8.85
CA GLN A 40 2.79 -0.93 -8.29
C GLN A 40 3.90 -1.55 -7.44
N GLU A 41 5.13 -1.64 -7.97
CA GLU A 41 6.29 -2.18 -7.24
C GLU A 41 6.72 -1.28 -6.06
N MET A 42 6.69 0.03 -6.28
CA MET A 42 7.13 1.01 -5.29
C MET A 42 6.11 1.14 -4.14
N LEU A 43 4.84 0.85 -4.38
CA LEU A 43 3.78 0.86 -3.38
C LEU A 43 4.04 -0.19 -2.30
N ALA A 44 4.29 -1.44 -2.70
CA ALA A 44 4.53 -2.55 -1.78
C ALA A 44 5.85 -2.39 -0.99
N THR A 45 6.82 -1.68 -1.56
CA THR A 45 8.18 -1.55 -0.98
C THR A 45 8.44 -0.16 -0.39
N LEU A 46 8.74 0.82 -1.24
CA LEU A 46 9.21 2.15 -0.87
C LEU A 46 8.18 2.94 -0.05
N PHE A 47 6.90 2.94 -0.45
CA PHE A 47 5.88 3.68 0.29
C PHE A 47 5.61 3.07 1.67
N ASN A 48 5.62 1.74 1.79
CA ASN A 48 5.54 1.08 3.09
C ASN A 48 6.76 1.40 3.95
N PHE A 49 7.97 1.46 3.39
CA PHE A 49 9.16 1.85 4.13
C PHE A 49 9.12 3.31 4.61
N ILE A 50 8.68 4.24 3.76
CA ILE A 50 8.46 5.64 4.15
C ILE A 50 7.41 5.72 5.27
N ALA A 51 6.37 4.88 5.24
CA ALA A 51 5.34 4.84 6.27
C ALA A 51 5.93 4.46 7.63
N ILE A 52 6.80 3.44 7.67
CA ILE A 52 7.53 3.03 8.87
C ILE A 52 8.36 4.20 9.41
N LEU A 53 9.12 4.87 8.54
CA LEU A 53 9.97 5.99 8.94
C LEU A 53 9.15 7.17 9.51
N LEU A 54 8.09 7.57 8.83
CA LEU A 54 7.23 8.68 9.27
C LEU A 54 6.59 8.38 10.62
N VAL A 55 6.08 7.17 10.81
CA VAL A 55 5.50 6.74 12.09
C VAL A 55 6.56 6.74 13.20
N CYS A 56 7.74 6.19 12.94
CA CYS A 56 8.82 6.15 13.94
C CYS A 56 9.27 7.56 14.35
N ILE A 57 9.51 8.45 13.39
CA ILE A 57 9.95 9.82 13.69
C ILE A 57 8.85 10.63 14.38
N SER A 58 7.59 10.47 13.98
CA SER A 58 6.51 11.31 14.50
C SER A 58 6.00 10.88 15.88
N ILE A 59 6.11 9.59 16.19
CA ILE A 59 5.55 8.99 17.41
C ILE A 59 6.68 8.57 18.36
N THR A 60 7.60 7.69 17.94
CA THR A 60 8.61 7.12 18.88
C THR A 60 9.70 8.08 19.33
N GLU A 61 10.18 8.97 18.45
CA GLU A 61 11.20 9.97 18.83
C GLU A 61 10.70 10.96 19.88
N GLU A 62 9.41 11.29 19.84
CA GLU A 62 8.82 12.25 20.78
C GLU A 62 8.58 11.62 22.16
N TYR A 63 8.22 10.32 22.20
CA TYR A 63 8.22 9.53 23.44
C TYR A 63 9.61 9.49 24.07
N ARG A 64 10.66 9.27 23.26
CA ARG A 64 12.03 9.17 23.75
C ARG A 64 12.57 10.50 24.27
N LYS A 65 12.24 11.62 23.60
CA LYS A 65 12.72 12.96 23.99
C LYS A 65 11.91 13.60 25.12
N GLY A 66 10.86 12.96 25.62
CA GLY A 66 9.98 13.51 26.66
C GLY A 66 9.21 14.77 26.23
N LEU A 67 9.25 15.13 24.95
CA LEU A 67 8.66 16.36 24.40
C LEU A 67 7.14 16.37 24.52
N ILE A 68 6.51 15.19 24.64
CA ILE A 68 5.08 15.04 24.92
C ILE A 68 4.71 15.81 26.20
N ARG A 69 5.57 15.82 27.24
CA ARG A 69 5.30 16.56 28.49
C ARG A 69 5.24 18.07 28.27
N MET A 70 6.07 18.60 27.37
CA MET A 70 6.13 20.03 27.07
C MET A 70 4.89 20.52 26.32
N ILE A 71 4.31 19.66 25.46
CA ILE A 71 3.08 19.95 24.73
C ILE A 71 1.86 19.86 25.66
N MET A 72 1.86 18.93 26.62
CA MET A 72 0.75 18.73 27.58
C MET A 72 0.55 19.89 28.56
N ILE A 73 1.56 20.72 28.81
CA ILE A 73 1.42 21.92 29.67
C ILE A 73 0.44 22.94 29.06
N ARG A 74 0.15 22.86 27.75
CA ARG A 74 -0.72 23.80 27.02
C ARG A 74 -2.21 23.45 27.02
N GLY A 75 -2.65 22.41 27.74
CA GLY A 75 -4.08 22.08 27.93
C GLY A 75 -4.76 21.34 26.77
N TYR A 76 -4.01 20.79 25.81
CA TYR A 76 -4.57 19.95 24.75
C TYR A 76 -4.88 18.53 25.25
N SER A 77 -5.97 17.93 24.74
CA SER A 77 -6.29 16.54 25.06
C SER A 77 -5.38 15.56 24.33
N PHE A 78 -5.11 14.40 24.95
CA PHE A 78 -4.32 13.32 24.34
C PHE A 78 -4.87 12.88 22.97
N LYS A 79 -6.19 12.89 22.80
CA LYS A 79 -6.83 12.50 21.54
C LYS A 79 -6.56 13.50 20.42
N GLU A 80 -6.62 14.80 20.71
CA GLU A 80 -6.32 15.85 19.73
C GLU A 80 -4.88 15.78 19.24
N ILE A 81 -3.93 15.56 20.15
CA ILE A 81 -2.51 15.39 19.81
C ILE A 81 -2.33 14.17 18.89
N TYR A 82 -2.96 13.04 19.24
CA TYR A 82 -2.92 11.83 18.42
C TYR A 82 -3.49 12.05 17.01
N PHE A 83 -4.69 12.61 16.90
CA PHE A 83 -5.32 12.85 15.60
C PHE A 83 -4.54 13.86 14.75
N ALA A 84 -3.99 14.92 15.35
CA ALA A 84 -3.15 15.87 14.64
C ALA A 84 -1.89 15.20 14.06
N LYS A 85 -1.26 14.28 14.81
CA LYS A 85 -0.10 13.51 14.34
C LYS A 85 -0.45 12.59 13.18
N ILE A 86 -1.50 11.79 13.34
CA ILE A 86 -1.95 10.88 12.27
C ILE A 86 -2.34 11.68 11.03
N ALA A 87 -3.05 12.80 11.18
CA ALA A 87 -3.39 13.70 10.07
C ALA A 87 -2.14 14.25 9.37
N SER A 88 -1.10 14.64 10.13
CA SER A 88 0.18 15.09 9.56
C SER A 88 0.88 13.97 8.75
N ILE A 89 0.92 12.75 9.27
CA ILE A 89 1.51 11.60 8.56
C ILE A 89 0.71 11.29 7.28
N ILE A 90 -0.63 11.32 7.36
CA ILE A 90 -1.50 11.10 6.21
C ILE A 90 -1.30 12.19 5.15
N ALA A 91 -1.24 13.46 5.55
CA ALA A 91 -1.04 14.59 4.65
C ALA A 91 0.32 14.54 3.95
N THR A 92 1.39 14.24 4.71
CA THR A 92 2.73 14.08 4.13
C THR A 92 2.79 12.91 3.14
N MET A 93 2.14 11.78 3.46
CA MET A 93 2.01 10.67 2.51
C MET A 93 1.22 11.02 1.26
N PHE A 94 0.12 11.77 1.41
CA PHE A 94 -0.67 12.23 0.28
C PHE A 94 0.17 13.10 -0.67
N ILE A 95 0.98 14.01 -0.13
CA ILE A 95 1.91 14.83 -0.93
C ILE A 95 2.90 13.93 -1.67
N PHE A 96 3.48 12.91 -1.02
CA PHE A 96 4.39 11.97 -1.68
C PHE A 96 3.73 11.24 -2.85
N PHE A 97 2.48 10.81 -2.69
CA PHE A 97 1.70 10.16 -3.75
C PHE A 97 1.48 11.08 -4.95
N VAL A 98 1.02 12.31 -4.70
CA VAL A 98 0.76 13.31 -5.76
C VAL A 98 2.05 13.65 -6.50
N VAL A 99 3.14 13.91 -5.78
CA VAL A 99 4.44 14.21 -6.39
C VAL A 99 4.95 13.02 -7.21
N TYR A 100 4.81 11.79 -6.71
CA TYR A 100 5.21 10.59 -7.45
C TYR A 100 4.37 10.39 -8.72
N PHE A 101 3.06 10.66 -8.68
CA PHE A 101 2.18 10.60 -9.85
C PHE A 101 2.61 11.62 -10.92
N ILE A 102 2.80 12.89 -10.54
CA ILE A 102 3.19 13.95 -11.48
C ILE A 102 4.57 13.67 -12.08
N LEU A 103 5.55 13.26 -11.26
CA LEU A 103 6.90 12.97 -11.75
C LEU A 103 6.93 11.72 -12.64
N SER A 104 6.23 10.64 -12.26
CA SER A 104 6.20 9.41 -13.05
C SER A 104 5.51 9.61 -14.40
N THR A 105 4.40 10.37 -14.44
CA THR A 105 3.73 10.72 -15.71
C THR A 105 4.60 11.61 -16.58
N ALA A 106 5.27 12.62 -16.02
CA ALA A 106 6.19 13.50 -16.75
C ALA A 106 7.38 12.72 -17.33
N ILE A 107 8.04 11.88 -16.52
CA ILE A 107 9.18 11.07 -16.96
C ILE A 107 8.73 10.03 -18.01
N GLY A 108 7.58 9.40 -17.79
CA GLY A 108 6.99 8.46 -18.74
C GLY A 108 6.72 9.09 -20.11
N TYR A 109 6.35 10.37 -20.17
CA TYR A 109 6.16 11.08 -21.43
C TYR A 109 7.44 11.17 -22.27
N PHE A 110 8.60 11.32 -21.62
CA PHE A 110 9.89 11.46 -22.29
C PHE A 110 10.55 10.13 -22.64
N ILE A 111 10.41 9.11 -21.78
CA ILE A 111 11.17 7.86 -21.92
C ILE A 111 10.35 6.72 -22.53
N ALA A 112 9.04 6.64 -22.24
CA ALA A 112 8.25 5.46 -22.61
C ALA A 112 7.81 5.48 -24.09
N PRO A 113 7.64 4.30 -24.73
CA PRO A 113 7.12 4.21 -26.07
C PRO A 113 5.68 4.74 -26.15
N LYS A 114 5.40 5.52 -27.19
CA LYS A 114 4.09 6.14 -27.44
C LYS A 114 3.23 5.21 -28.29
N LEU A 115 2.43 4.38 -27.62
CA LEU A 115 1.40 3.57 -28.26
C LEU A 115 0.08 4.32 -28.32
N TYR A 116 -0.78 4.01 -29.29
CA TYR A 116 -2.14 4.59 -29.37
C TYR A 116 -3.14 3.84 -28.48
N ARG A 117 -2.92 2.53 -28.29
CA ARG A 117 -3.73 1.66 -27.45
C ARG A 117 -2.83 0.77 -26.59
N VAL A 118 -3.25 0.54 -25.35
CA VAL A 118 -2.48 -0.14 -24.31
C VAL A 118 -3.34 -1.23 -23.69
N LYS A 119 -2.77 -2.41 -23.45
CA LYS A 119 -3.47 -3.47 -22.71
C LYS A 119 -3.22 -3.30 -21.21
N LEU A 120 -4.29 -3.29 -20.42
CA LEU A 120 -4.22 -3.19 -18.96
C LEU A 120 -4.33 -4.58 -18.32
N PHE A 121 -3.89 -4.72 -17.07
CA PHE A 121 -4.09 -5.95 -16.31
C PHE A 121 -5.58 -6.26 -16.14
N TYR A 122 -5.94 -7.54 -16.30
CA TYR A 122 -7.32 -8.04 -16.20
C TYR A 122 -8.33 -7.34 -17.13
N HIS A 123 -7.86 -6.80 -18.26
CA HIS A 123 -8.69 -6.30 -19.34
C HIS A 123 -8.47 -7.13 -20.61
N ASN A 124 -9.56 -7.58 -21.22
CA ASN A 124 -9.51 -8.27 -22.50
C ASN A 124 -9.33 -7.29 -23.66
N SER A 125 -9.85 -6.07 -23.51
CA SER A 125 -9.78 -5.01 -24.52
C SER A 125 -8.55 -4.12 -24.36
N THR A 126 -8.09 -3.54 -25.48
CA THR A 126 -7.06 -2.49 -25.43
C THR A 126 -7.72 -1.13 -25.22
N VAL A 127 -7.09 -0.32 -24.38
CA VAL A 127 -7.63 0.93 -23.87
C VAL A 127 -6.85 2.11 -24.45
N SER A 128 -7.52 3.24 -24.68
CA SER A 128 -6.87 4.48 -25.15
C SER A 128 -5.97 5.07 -24.06
N ASN A 129 -4.98 5.88 -24.46
CA ASN A 129 -4.04 6.50 -23.50
C ASN A 129 -4.73 7.34 -22.41
N LEU A 130 -5.80 8.06 -22.76
CA LEU A 130 -6.55 8.87 -21.78
C LEU A 130 -7.20 7.98 -20.71
N ASN A 131 -7.84 6.90 -21.15
CA ASN A 131 -8.45 5.93 -20.23
C ASN A 131 -7.39 5.19 -19.40
N ALA A 132 -6.19 4.94 -19.94
CA ALA A 132 -5.08 4.36 -19.20
C ALA A 132 -4.51 5.30 -18.11
N ILE A 133 -4.48 6.61 -18.38
CA ILE A 133 -4.11 7.62 -17.37
C ILE A 133 -5.19 7.72 -16.28
N LEU A 134 -6.47 7.68 -16.65
CA LEU A 134 -7.58 7.63 -15.68
C LEU A 134 -7.53 6.35 -14.83
N TYR A 135 -7.18 5.21 -15.43
CA TYR A 135 -6.92 3.98 -14.69
C TYR A 135 -5.78 4.16 -13.69
N SER A 136 -4.67 4.78 -14.11
CA SER A 136 -3.54 5.09 -13.23
C SER A 136 -3.97 5.96 -12.05
N LEU A 137 -4.80 6.98 -12.27
CA LEU A 137 -5.33 7.82 -11.18
C LEU A 137 -6.17 7.01 -10.17
N LYS A 138 -7.06 6.14 -10.65
CA LYS A 138 -7.85 5.24 -9.79
C LYS A 138 -6.96 4.28 -9.00
N TYR A 139 -5.91 3.77 -9.64
CA TYR A 139 -4.93 2.91 -9.01
C TYR A 139 -4.22 3.61 -7.85
N TYR A 140 -3.80 4.87 -8.02
CA TYR A 140 -3.18 5.66 -6.94
C TYR A 140 -4.15 5.93 -5.79
N ALA A 141 -5.43 6.19 -6.08
CA ALA A 141 -6.44 6.40 -5.05
C ALA A 141 -6.65 5.14 -4.18
N LEU A 142 -6.75 3.97 -4.81
CA LEU A 142 -6.84 2.69 -4.10
C LEU A 142 -5.53 2.35 -3.37
N GLY A 143 -4.38 2.61 -4.00
CA GLY A 143 -3.07 2.47 -3.37
C GLY A 143 -2.95 3.32 -2.10
N PHE A 144 -3.47 4.55 -2.12
CA PHE A 144 -3.46 5.43 -0.95
C PHE A 144 -4.32 4.85 0.18
N LEU A 145 -5.49 4.30 -0.15
CA LEU A 145 -6.34 3.61 0.83
C LEU A 145 -5.61 2.43 1.49
N THR A 146 -4.81 1.67 0.74
CA THR A 146 -4.00 0.58 1.32
C THR A 146 -2.92 1.10 2.27
N VAL A 147 -2.28 2.22 1.95
CA VAL A 147 -1.29 2.85 2.82
C VAL A 147 -1.93 3.39 4.09
N LEU A 148 -3.16 3.92 4.03
CA LEU A 148 -3.91 4.29 5.23
C LEU A 148 -4.15 3.09 6.16
N ALA A 149 -4.49 1.92 5.60
CA ALA A 149 -4.67 0.70 6.37
C ALA A 149 -3.36 0.19 6.98
N ILE A 150 -2.22 0.30 6.27
CA ILE A 150 -0.91 -0.03 6.84
C ILE A 150 -0.49 0.96 7.93
N LEU A 151 -0.75 2.25 7.73
CA LEU A 151 -0.44 3.30 8.70
C LEU A 151 -1.18 3.09 10.02
N SER A 152 -2.43 2.62 10.01
CA SER A 152 -3.15 2.31 11.26
C SER A 152 -2.48 1.18 12.05
N VAL A 153 -1.98 0.14 11.36
CA VAL A 153 -1.23 -0.96 11.97
C VAL A 153 0.13 -0.50 12.49
N PHE A 154 0.85 0.32 11.72
CA PHE A 154 2.15 0.84 12.16
C PHE A 154 2.04 1.79 13.34
N ALA A 155 1.01 2.65 13.35
CA ALA A 155 0.71 3.51 14.48
C ALA A 155 0.43 2.69 15.75
N PHE A 156 -0.30 1.57 15.62
CA PHE A 156 -0.54 0.64 16.72
C PHE A 156 0.76 0.08 17.31
N PHE A 157 1.66 -0.45 16.47
CA PHE A 157 2.96 -0.94 16.94
C PHE A 157 3.82 0.17 17.55
N SER A 158 3.76 1.37 16.98
CA SER A 158 4.50 2.52 17.50
C SER A 158 4.07 2.91 18.90
N VAL A 159 2.77 2.86 19.20
CA VAL A 159 2.25 3.16 20.54
C VAL A 159 2.60 2.02 21.52
N ILE A 160 2.63 0.76 21.08
CA ILE A 160 2.96 -0.37 21.96
C ILE A 160 4.43 -0.40 22.36
N PHE A 161 5.35 -0.40 21.41
CA PHE A 161 6.75 -0.78 21.64
C PHE A 161 7.63 0.33 22.26
N LYS A 162 7.15 1.59 22.29
CA LYS A 162 7.80 2.81 22.87
C LYS A 162 9.24 3.12 22.41
N SER A 163 9.92 2.19 21.75
CA SER A 163 11.27 2.28 21.22
C SER A 163 11.21 2.28 19.70
N SER A 164 12.02 3.14 19.07
CA SER A 164 12.09 3.24 17.61
C SER A 164 12.51 1.91 16.98
N THR A 165 13.53 1.25 17.54
CA THR A 165 14.00 -0.05 17.05
C THR A 165 12.94 -1.14 17.15
N GLY A 166 12.21 -1.21 18.27
CA GLY A 166 11.14 -2.19 18.46
C GLY A 166 9.97 -1.98 17.48
N THR A 167 9.60 -0.72 17.23
CA THR A 167 8.57 -0.37 16.24
C THR A 167 8.99 -0.74 14.82
N ILE A 168 10.22 -0.39 14.41
CA ILE A 168 10.72 -0.74 13.07
C ILE A 168 10.72 -2.26 12.89
N ALA A 169 11.26 -3.00 13.86
CA ALA A 169 11.29 -4.46 13.81
C ALA A 169 9.89 -5.06 13.72
N ALA A 170 8.93 -4.59 14.53
CA ALA A 170 7.55 -5.07 14.49
C ALA A 170 6.87 -4.80 13.15
N CYS A 171 7.04 -3.60 12.57
CA CYS A 171 6.47 -3.25 11.27
C CYS A 171 7.06 -4.10 10.14
N ILE A 172 8.37 -4.33 10.13
CA ILE A 172 9.04 -5.19 9.14
C ILE A 172 8.58 -6.64 9.29
N CYS A 173 8.54 -7.18 10.51
CA CYS A 173 8.04 -8.51 10.79
C CYS A 173 6.58 -8.68 10.33
N PHE A 174 5.75 -7.65 10.51
CA PHE A 174 4.37 -7.67 10.02
C PHE A 174 4.29 -7.73 8.50
N LEU A 175 5.07 -6.92 7.77
CA LEU A 175 5.07 -6.94 6.30
C LEU A 175 5.55 -8.29 5.75
N ILE A 176 6.69 -8.78 6.24
CA ILE A 176 7.27 -10.06 5.81
C ILE A 176 6.36 -11.22 6.20
N GLY A 177 5.88 -11.24 7.45
CA GLY A 177 4.97 -12.27 7.95
C GLY A 177 3.66 -12.32 7.17
N SER A 178 3.11 -11.16 6.80
CA SER A 178 1.93 -11.07 5.95
C SER A 178 2.17 -11.64 4.55
N TYR A 179 3.33 -11.34 3.95
CA TYR A 179 3.69 -11.88 2.64
C TYR A 179 3.86 -13.41 2.68
N ILE A 180 4.59 -13.92 3.67
CA ILE A 180 4.76 -15.38 3.89
C ILE A 180 3.40 -16.04 4.07
N PHE A 181 2.51 -15.45 4.88
CA PHE A 181 1.16 -15.96 5.09
C PHE A 181 0.40 -16.09 3.77
N SER A 182 0.37 -15.03 2.94
CA SER A 182 -0.32 -15.07 1.64
C SER A 182 0.27 -16.14 0.71
N GLN A 183 1.59 -16.30 0.68
CA GLN A 183 2.25 -17.33 -0.14
C GLN A 183 1.91 -18.76 0.31
N VAL A 184 1.86 -19.01 1.62
CA VAL A 184 1.45 -20.31 2.18
C VAL A 184 -0.01 -20.62 1.83
N ILE A 185 -0.91 -19.63 1.94
CA ILE A 185 -2.33 -19.78 1.59
C ILE A 185 -2.50 -20.05 0.09
N MET A 186 -1.74 -19.38 -0.78
CA MET A 186 -1.75 -19.65 -2.23
C MET A 186 -1.34 -21.09 -2.54
N HIS A 187 -0.24 -21.57 -1.95
CA HIS A 187 0.21 -22.95 -2.15
C HIS A 187 -0.81 -23.98 -1.64
N CYS A 188 -1.43 -23.70 -0.49
CA CYS A 188 -2.52 -24.50 0.05
C CYS A 188 -3.72 -24.53 -0.91
N GLY A 189 -4.10 -23.38 -1.48
CA GLY A 189 -5.17 -23.27 -2.47
C GLY A 189 -4.93 -24.07 -3.74
N ILE A 190 -3.70 -24.06 -4.26
CA ILE A 190 -3.32 -24.87 -5.44
C ILE A 190 -3.44 -26.37 -5.14
N MET A 191 -2.97 -26.83 -3.96
CA MET A 191 -3.13 -28.23 -3.56
C MET A 191 -4.61 -28.60 -3.40
N LEU A 192 -5.39 -27.71 -2.80
CA LEU A 192 -6.81 -27.92 -2.56
C LEU A 192 -7.61 -28.01 -3.88
N SER A 193 -7.29 -27.15 -4.85
CA SER A 193 -7.93 -27.11 -6.16
C SER A 193 -7.59 -28.31 -7.05
N LYS A 194 -6.43 -28.95 -6.84
CA LYS A 194 -6.04 -30.17 -7.58
C LYS A 194 -6.84 -31.40 -7.14
N ASN A 195 -7.36 -31.40 -5.92
CA ASN A 195 -8.18 -32.49 -5.40
C ASN A 195 -9.65 -32.28 -5.82
N LEU A 196 -10.09 -33.08 -6.80
CA LEU A 196 -11.42 -33.00 -7.44
C LEU A 196 -12.61 -33.12 -6.47
N HIS A 197 -12.40 -33.66 -5.26
CA HIS A 197 -13.42 -33.85 -4.23
C HIS A 197 -13.68 -32.65 -3.32
N ASN A 198 -12.87 -31.59 -3.43
CA ASN A 198 -13.03 -30.44 -2.53
C ASN A 198 -14.17 -29.53 -3.00
N GLY A 199 -15.10 -29.24 -2.09
CA GLY A 199 -16.26 -28.40 -2.37
C GLY A 199 -15.87 -27.00 -2.83
N THR A 200 -16.60 -26.46 -3.81
CA THR A 200 -16.40 -25.12 -4.39
C THR A 200 -16.39 -23.98 -3.36
N ASN A 201 -17.01 -24.20 -2.18
CA ASN A 201 -17.01 -23.26 -1.07
C ASN A 201 -15.64 -23.11 -0.37
N LEU A 202 -14.87 -24.20 -0.25
CA LEU A 202 -13.54 -24.15 0.37
C LEU A 202 -12.56 -23.35 -0.50
N ILE A 203 -12.60 -23.56 -1.82
CA ILE A 203 -11.76 -22.82 -2.77
C ILE A 203 -12.03 -21.30 -2.66
N LYS A 204 -13.31 -20.90 -2.68
CA LYS A 204 -13.71 -19.50 -2.49
C LYS A 204 -13.27 -18.91 -1.15
N MET A 205 -13.24 -19.71 -0.09
CA MET A 205 -12.76 -19.27 1.22
C MET A 205 -11.25 -19.04 1.21
N VAL A 206 -10.48 -19.93 0.57
CA VAL A 206 -9.03 -19.78 0.43
C VAL A 206 -8.67 -18.56 -0.40
N GLU A 207 -9.40 -18.27 -1.47
CA GLU A 207 -9.23 -17.03 -2.27
C GLU A 207 -9.45 -15.76 -1.42
N LYS A 208 -10.47 -15.76 -0.54
CA LYS A 208 -10.70 -14.64 0.38
C LYS A 208 -9.60 -14.49 1.42
N LEU A 209 -9.06 -15.60 1.93
CA LEU A 209 -7.96 -15.60 2.89
C LEU A 209 -6.65 -15.13 2.25
N TYR A 210 -6.42 -15.44 0.98
CA TYR A 210 -5.26 -14.97 0.24
C TYR A 210 -5.22 -13.42 0.18
N LEU A 211 -6.38 -12.81 -0.08
CA LEU A 211 -6.58 -11.36 -0.18
C LEU A 211 -6.87 -10.66 1.17
N ILE A 212 -6.54 -11.29 2.30
CA ILE A 212 -6.75 -10.67 3.63
C ILE A 212 -5.58 -9.79 4.07
N THR A 213 -4.40 -9.99 3.50
CA THR A 213 -3.19 -9.25 3.89
C THR A 213 -3.02 -7.99 3.04
N ILE A 214 -2.63 -6.89 3.68
CA ILE A 214 -2.48 -5.61 2.97
C ILE A 214 -1.37 -5.65 1.90
N PRO A 215 -0.19 -6.27 2.14
CA PRO A 215 0.83 -6.37 1.10
C PRO A 215 0.36 -7.12 -0.16
N GLU A 216 -0.44 -8.17 0.01
CA GLU A 216 -1.00 -8.89 -1.15
C GLU A 216 -2.07 -8.06 -1.87
N ILE A 217 -2.91 -7.33 -1.12
CA ILE A 217 -3.85 -6.38 -1.72
C ILE A 217 -3.11 -5.31 -2.54
N GLN A 218 -1.96 -4.82 -2.07
CA GLN A 218 -1.13 -3.86 -2.80
C GLN A 218 -0.52 -4.46 -4.07
N HIS A 219 -0.08 -5.71 -4.02
CA HIS A 219 0.60 -6.37 -5.13
C HIS A 219 -0.38 -6.80 -6.24
N THR A 220 -1.49 -7.47 -5.90
CA THR A 220 -2.46 -7.99 -6.88
C THR A 220 -3.89 -7.46 -6.68
N GLY A 221 -4.31 -7.21 -5.44
CA GLY A 221 -5.69 -6.86 -5.12
C GLY A 221 -6.20 -5.58 -5.78
N ILE A 222 -5.38 -4.52 -5.89
CA ILE A 222 -5.78 -3.27 -6.57
C ILE A 222 -6.11 -3.54 -8.05
N CYS A 223 -5.32 -4.37 -8.73
CA CYS A 223 -5.57 -4.74 -10.12
C CYS A 223 -6.88 -5.52 -10.27
N MET A 224 -7.22 -6.39 -9.32
CA MET A 224 -8.48 -7.14 -9.31
C MET A 224 -9.71 -6.25 -9.08
N VAL A 225 -9.60 -5.23 -8.22
CA VAL A 225 -10.66 -4.24 -8.00
C VAL A 225 -10.92 -3.41 -9.26
N LEU A 226 -9.87 -3.11 -10.04
CA LEU A 226 -9.96 -2.31 -11.25
C LEU A 226 -10.16 -3.12 -12.53
N ALA A 227 -10.33 -4.45 -12.45
CA ALA A 227 -10.55 -5.32 -13.61
C ALA A 227 -11.85 -5.00 -14.37
N GLU A 228 -11.96 -5.42 -15.64
CA GLU A 228 -13.22 -5.29 -16.42
C GLU A 228 -14.40 -5.97 -15.72
N HIS A 229 -14.14 -7.11 -15.09
CA HIS A 229 -15.08 -7.82 -14.24
C HIS A 229 -14.51 -7.94 -12.83
N PRO A 230 -14.79 -6.97 -11.94
CA PRO A 230 -14.19 -6.93 -10.62
C PRO A 230 -14.73 -8.08 -9.75
N VAL A 231 -13.83 -8.94 -9.30
CA VAL A 231 -14.13 -10.05 -8.39
C VAL A 231 -13.64 -9.68 -6.99
N LEU A 232 -14.44 -9.96 -5.96
CA LEU A 232 -14.10 -9.70 -4.54
C LEU A 232 -13.84 -8.22 -4.15
N ASN A 233 -14.26 -7.24 -4.95
CA ASN A 233 -14.06 -5.82 -4.64
C ASN A 233 -14.58 -5.42 -3.23
N TYR A 234 -15.83 -5.76 -2.91
CA TYR A 234 -16.41 -5.47 -1.59
C TYR A 234 -15.64 -6.13 -0.44
N TRP A 235 -15.05 -7.31 -0.67
CA TRP A 235 -14.24 -7.99 0.32
C TRP A 235 -12.93 -7.22 0.58
N ILE A 236 -12.21 -6.84 -0.48
CA ILE A 236 -10.96 -6.07 -0.37
C ILE A 236 -11.20 -4.74 0.35
N LEU A 237 -12.22 -3.98 -0.07
CA LEU A 237 -12.57 -2.71 0.58
C LEU A 237 -12.99 -2.92 2.04
N GLY A 238 -13.75 -3.99 2.33
CA GLY A 238 -14.15 -4.35 3.68
C GLY A 238 -12.96 -4.71 4.58
N VAL A 239 -11.98 -5.45 4.06
CA VAL A 239 -10.73 -5.77 4.77
C VAL A 239 -9.96 -4.49 5.09
N LEU A 240 -9.73 -3.62 4.10
CA LEU A 240 -9.02 -2.34 4.31
C LEU A 240 -9.72 -1.46 5.34
N ALA A 241 -11.04 -1.31 5.26
CA ALA A 241 -11.83 -0.56 6.24
C ALA A 241 -11.73 -1.18 7.63
N GLY A 242 -11.76 -2.52 7.74
CA GLY A 242 -11.57 -3.25 8.98
C GLY A 242 -10.23 -2.96 9.64
N TYR A 243 -9.12 -3.01 8.89
CA TYR A 243 -7.80 -2.64 9.41
C TYR A 243 -7.75 -1.18 9.89
N ILE A 244 -8.33 -0.25 9.15
CA ILE A 244 -8.36 1.16 9.54
C ILE A 244 -9.15 1.33 10.83
N ILE A 245 -10.38 0.82 10.91
CA ILE A 245 -11.28 1.03 12.05
C ILE A 245 -10.74 0.34 13.31
N ILE A 246 -10.36 -0.94 13.21
CA ILE A 246 -9.94 -1.75 14.36
C ILE A 246 -8.64 -1.19 14.95
N PHE A 247 -7.59 -1.05 14.14
CA PHE A 247 -6.30 -0.61 14.65
C PHE A 247 -6.31 0.86 15.08
N THR A 248 -7.04 1.75 14.39
CA THR A 248 -7.15 3.14 14.83
C THR A 248 -7.90 3.26 16.16
N SER A 249 -8.99 2.50 16.34
CA SER A 249 -9.77 2.51 17.58
C SER A 249 -8.95 1.98 18.77
N ILE A 250 -8.25 0.86 18.58
CA ILE A 250 -7.37 0.28 19.61
C ILE A 250 -6.24 1.24 19.95
N THR A 251 -5.59 1.82 18.94
CA THR A 251 -4.47 2.76 19.15
C THR A 251 -4.93 4.01 19.89
N CYS A 252 -6.07 4.59 19.51
CA CYS A 252 -6.66 5.73 20.19
C CYS A 252 -7.01 5.41 21.65
N ALA A 253 -7.59 4.24 21.92
CA ALA A 253 -7.89 3.79 23.27
C ALA A 253 -6.63 3.65 24.13
N ILE A 254 -5.58 2.99 23.62
CA ILE A 254 -4.30 2.82 24.32
C ILE A 254 -3.62 4.17 24.56
N PHE A 255 -3.62 5.06 23.56
CA PHE A 255 -3.00 6.38 23.67
C PHE A 255 -3.70 7.25 24.73
N SER A 256 -5.04 7.19 24.79
CA SER A 256 -5.83 7.97 25.73
C SER A 256 -5.78 7.49 27.18
N LYS A 257 -5.57 6.18 27.41
CA LYS A 257 -5.52 5.58 28.76
C LYS A 257 -4.13 5.58 29.38
N ARG A 258 -3.09 5.89 28.62
CA ARG A 258 -1.71 5.89 29.12
C ARG A 258 -1.38 7.25 29.72
N ASP A 259 -1.41 7.33 31.05
CA ASP A 259 -0.79 8.40 31.80
C ASP A 259 0.74 8.35 31.61
N ASN A 260 1.27 9.24 30.77
CA ASN A 260 2.71 9.39 30.56
C ASN A 260 3.36 10.28 31.66
N PHE A 261 2.89 10.17 32.90
CA PHE A 261 3.25 11.05 34.03
C PHE A 261 4.48 10.60 34.84
N ILE A 262 5.26 9.62 34.39
CA ILE A 262 6.53 9.23 35.06
C ILE A 262 7.69 9.47 34.12
#